data_AF-A0A3E0R1B0-F1
#
_entry.id   AF-A0A3E0R1B0-F1
#
_cell.length_a   1.000
_cell.length_b   1.000
_cell.length_c   1.000
_cell.angle_alpha   90.00
_cell.angle_beta   90.00
_cell.angle_gamma   90.00
#
_symmetry.space_group_name_H-M   'P 1'
#
loop_
_entity.id
_entity.type
_entity.pdbx_description
1 polymer ?
#
loop_
_entity_poly.entity_id
_entity_poly.type
_entity_poly.pdbx_seq_one_letter_code
_entity_poly.pdbx_strand_id
1 'polypeptide(L)'
;MDFGFDRVLIAAGVLAVQFFFSTRNRAYWGAVIPVAYAACLTWMFATNQIESALQYALILLIGLLFLFGEWRSGRIYYHKKRKKELEKMKATDLKFD
;
A
#
# COMPACT_ATOMS: atom_id res chain seq x y z
N MET A 1 -0.74 -24.45 21.55
CA MET A 1 -1.11 -23.03 21.53
C MET A 1 0.02 -22.28 22.21
N ASP A 2 0.86 -21.64 21.43
CA ASP A 2 2.04 -20.92 21.93
C ASP A 2 1.66 -19.45 22.11
N PHE A 3 1.49 -19.02 23.36
CA PHE A 3 0.94 -17.72 23.76
C PHE A 3 1.84 -16.51 23.41
N GLY A 4 3.01 -16.75 22.81
CA GLY A 4 3.97 -15.72 22.43
C GLY A 4 3.69 -15.11 21.06
N PHE A 5 3.35 -15.93 20.07
CA PHE A 5 3.26 -15.51 18.66
C PHE A 5 2.12 -14.51 18.41
N ASP A 6 0.96 -14.74 19.01
CA ASP A 6 -0.24 -13.89 18.84
C ASP A 6 -0.01 -12.45 19.31
N ARG A 7 0.75 -12.28 20.39
CA ARG A 7 1.06 -10.96 20.97
C ARG A 7 2.04 -10.17 20.13
N VAL A 8 3.03 -10.86 19.55
CA VAL A 8 4.03 -10.25 18.65
C VAL A 8 3.35 -9.77 17.37
N LEU A 9 2.39 -10.53 16.85
CA LEU A 9 1.62 -10.17 15.66
C LEU A 9 0.71 -8.96 15.89
N ILE A 10 0.05 -8.89 17.05
CA ILE A 10 -0.75 -7.72 17.45
C ILE A 10 0.14 -6.48 17.60
N ALA A 11 1.28 -6.61 18.26
CA ALA A 11 2.24 -5.50 18.41
C ALA A 11 2.78 -5.03 17.05
N ALA A 12 3.14 -5.95 16.16
CA ALA A 12 3.59 -5.65 14.80
C ALA A 12 2.51 -4.95 13.97
N GLY A 13 1.25 -5.40 14.08
CA GLY A 13 0.10 -4.76 13.43
C GLY A 13 -0.14 -3.34 13.93
N VAL A 14 -0.09 -3.12 15.25
CA VAL A 14 -0.22 -1.78 15.85
C VAL A 14 0.92 -0.85 15.40
N LEU A 15 2.16 -1.35 15.38
CA LEU A 15 3.31 -0.60 14.89
C LEU A 15 3.20 -0.28 13.39
N ALA A 16 2.68 -1.20 12.58
CA ALA A 16 2.44 -0.98 11.16
C ALA A 16 1.37 0.10 10.93
N VAL A 17 0.29 0.09 11.72
CA VAL A 17 -0.77 1.11 11.69
C VAL A 17 -0.24 2.47 12.17
N GLN A 18 0.57 2.49 13.23
CA GLN A 18 1.22 3.71 13.73
C GLN A 18 2.17 4.29 12.68
N PHE A 19 2.98 3.45 12.04
CA PHE A 19 3.87 3.81 10.95
C PHE A 19 3.11 4.29 9.71
N PHE A 20 1.96 3.67 9.39
CA PHE A 20 1.05 4.09 8.32
C PHE A 20 0.51 5.51 8.52
N PHE A 21 0.15 5.88 9.74
CA PHE A 21 -0.30 7.23 10.06
C PHE A 21 0.84 8.25 10.00
N SER A 22 2.06 7.88 10.42
CA SER A 22 3.21 8.78 10.48
C SER A 22 3.85 9.10 9.12
N THR A 23 3.62 8.28 8.09
CA THR A 23 4.43 8.33 6.84
C THR A 23 3.70 9.01 5.66
N ARG A 24 2.58 9.70 5.91
CA ARG A 24 1.81 10.43 4.86
C ARG A 24 2.55 11.65 4.32
N ASN A 25 3.45 11.46 3.33
CA ASN A 25 3.78 12.55 2.40
C ASN A 25 4.34 12.14 1.01
N ARG A 26 5.01 10.99 0.81
CA ARG A 26 5.66 10.73 -0.50
C ARG A 26 5.66 9.27 -0.91
N ALA A 27 5.79 9.05 -2.23
CA ALA A 27 6.02 7.87 -3.09
C ALA A 27 6.20 6.43 -2.52
N TYR A 28 6.47 6.24 -1.24
CA TYR A 28 6.69 4.98 -0.54
C TYR A 28 5.45 4.10 -0.37
N TRP A 29 4.25 4.64 -0.61
CA TRP A 29 2.98 3.91 -0.51
C TRP A 29 2.90 2.71 -1.48
N GLY A 30 3.67 2.69 -2.56
CA GLY A 30 3.68 1.58 -3.52
C GLY A 30 4.30 0.29 -3.00
N ALA A 31 5.19 0.39 -2.01
CA ALA A 31 5.77 -0.76 -1.34
C ALA A 31 5.08 -1.06 0.00
N VAL A 32 4.53 -0.04 0.67
CA VAL A 32 3.84 -0.19 1.96
C VAL A 32 2.51 -0.94 1.80
N ILE A 33 1.72 -0.65 0.75
CA ILE A 33 0.41 -1.32 0.57
C ILE A 33 0.59 -2.84 0.30
N PRO A 34 1.51 -3.30 -0.56
CA PRO A 34 1.79 -4.73 -0.72
C PRO A 34 2.25 -5.42 0.57
N VAL A 35 3.09 -4.74 1.37
CA VAL A 35 3.59 -5.29 2.64
C VAL A 35 2.47 -5.42 3.68
N ALA A 36 1.61 -4.41 3.80
CA ALA A 36 0.44 -4.49 4.68
C ALA A 36 -0.55 -5.57 4.23
N TYR A 37 -0.77 -5.70 2.93
CA TYR A 37 -1.63 -6.75 2.36
C TYR A 37 -1.09 -8.15 2.65
N ALA A 38 0.21 -8.37 2.46
CA ALA A 38 0.86 -9.64 2.80
C ALA A 38 0.79 -9.94 4.32
N ALA A 39 0.94 -8.94 5.18
CA ALA A 39 0.78 -9.10 6.64
C ALA A 39 -0.65 -9.51 7.03
N CYS A 40 -1.68 -8.92 6.42
CA CYS A 40 -3.07 -9.33 6.66
C CYS A 40 -3.35 -10.76 6.15
N LEU A 41 -2.85 -11.12 4.97
CA LEU A 41 -3.03 -12.46 4.42
C LEU A 41 -2.29 -13.53 5.26
N THR A 42 -1.07 -13.24 5.69
CA THR A 42 -0.31 -14.15 6.56
C THR A 42 -1.01 -14.35 7.91
N TRP A 43 -1.66 -13.32 8.46
CA TRP A 43 -2.51 -13.44 9.64
C TRP A 43 -3.72 -14.36 9.42
N MET A 44 -4.45 -14.18 8.32
CA MET A 44 -5.59 -15.05 7.97
C MET A 44 -5.17 -16.51 7.78
N PHE A 45 -4.01 -16.74 7.18
CA PHE A 45 -3.42 -18.08 7.05
C PHE A 45 -3.02 -18.66 8.41
N ALA A 46 -2.36 -17.87 9.27
CA ALA A 46 -1.96 -18.28 10.63
C ALA A 46 -3.17 -18.62 11.53
N THR A 47 -4.32 -18.00 11.28
CA THR A 47 -5.57 -18.26 12.01
C THR A 47 -6.35 -19.47 11.43
N ASN A 48 -5.76 -20.23 10.50
CA ASN A 48 -6.40 -21.33 9.76
C ASN A 48 -7.70 -20.93 9.03
N GLN A 49 -7.91 -19.64 8.72
CA GLN A 49 -9.06 -19.24 7.89
C GLN A 49 -8.88 -19.66 6.43
N ILE A 50 -7.64 -19.94 6.02
CA ILE A 50 -7.30 -20.44 4.70
C ILE A 50 -6.65 -21.81 4.89
N GLU A 51 -7.42 -22.87 4.66
CA GLU A 51 -6.99 -24.26 4.90
C GLU A 51 -5.96 -24.74 3.87
N SER A 52 -5.89 -24.09 2.70
CA SER A 52 -5.01 -24.50 1.60
C SER A 52 -3.95 -23.45 1.27
N ALA A 53 -2.67 -23.85 1.38
CA ALA A 53 -1.53 -23.05 0.96
C ALA A 53 -1.61 -22.61 -0.52
N LEU A 54 -2.29 -23.40 -1.36
CA LEU A 54 -2.53 -23.08 -2.77
C LEU A 54 -3.53 -21.92 -2.93
N GLN A 55 -4.61 -21.91 -2.15
CA GLN A 55 -5.56 -20.79 -2.12
C GLN A 55 -4.87 -19.52 -1.61
N TYR A 56 -4.07 -19.64 -0.54
CA TYR A 56 -3.28 -18.52 -0.02
C TYR A 56 -2.37 -17.92 -1.10
N ALA A 57 -1.60 -18.75 -1.80
CA ALA A 57 -0.68 -18.30 -2.85
C ALA A 57 -1.41 -17.64 -4.02
N LEU A 58 -2.54 -18.19 -4.46
CA LEU A 58 -3.37 -17.62 -5.53
C LEU A 58 -3.93 -16.25 -5.15
N ILE A 59 -4.52 -16.11 -3.96
CA ILE A 59 -5.10 -14.85 -3.48
C ILE A 59 -4.01 -13.80 -3.32
N LEU A 60 -2.86 -14.18 -2.75
CA LEU A 60 -1.72 -13.28 -2.59
C LEU A 60 -1.21 -12.77 -3.94
N LEU A 61 -1.05 -13.67 -4.92
CA LEU A 61 -0.53 -13.32 -6.24
C LEU A 61 -1.49 -12.39 -7.00
N ILE A 62 -2.79 -12.71 -7.01
CA ILE A 62 -3.82 -11.87 -7.65
C ILE A 62 -3.90 -10.51 -6.96
N GLY A 63 -3.93 -10.49 -5.62
CA GLY A 63 -4.00 -9.25 -4.85
C GLY A 63 -2.79 -8.36 -5.07
N LEU A 64 -1.58 -8.92 -5.13
CA LEU A 64 -0.37 -8.15 -5.46
C LEU A 64 -0.46 -7.53 -6.85
N LEU A 65 -0.84 -8.32 -7.87
CA LEU A 65 -0.96 -7.81 -9.24
C LEU A 65 -1.96 -6.66 -9.33
N PHE A 66 -3.09 -6.78 -8.62
CA PHE A 66 -4.11 -5.73 -8.57
C PHE A 66 -3.59 -4.46 -7.90
N LEU A 67 -2.95 -4.59 -6.72
CA LEU A 67 -2.33 -3.48 -6.00
C LEU A 67 -1.29 -2.75 -6.85
N PHE A 68 -0.41 -3.49 -7.53
CA PHE A 68 0.60 -2.89 -8.42
C PHE A 68 -0.06 -2.15 -9.59
N GLY A 69 -1.13 -2.70 -10.15
CA GLY A 69 -1.92 -2.07 -11.21
C GLY A 69 -2.56 -0.76 -10.78
N GLU A 70 -3.30 -0.77 -9.67
CA GLU A 70 -3.95 0.42 -9.11
C GLU A 70 -2.94 1.49 -8.72
N TRP A 71 -1.83 1.08 -8.10
CA TRP A 71 -0.74 1.97 -7.73
C TRP A 71 -0.16 2.70 -8.94
N ARG A 72 0.13 1.98 -10.02
CA ARG A 72 0.66 2.58 -11.26
C ARG A 72 -0.32 3.59 -11.86
N SER A 73 -1.61 3.26 -11.85
CA SER A 73 -2.67 4.12 -12.38
C SER A 73 -2.84 5.41 -11.55
N GLY A 74 -2.88 5.28 -10.22
CA GLY A 74 -2.98 6.42 -9.29
C GLY A 74 -1.78 7.37 -9.39
N ARG A 75 -0.57 6.84 -9.63
CA ARG A 75 0.65 7.64 -9.83
C ARG A 75 0.61 8.43 -11.14
N ILE A 76 0.14 7.83 -12.22
CA ILE A 76 -0.01 8.51 -13.52
C ILE A 76 -1.00 9.68 -13.39
N TYR A 77 -2.11 9.47 -12.68
CA TYR A 77 -3.09 10.53 -12.42
C TYR A 77 -2.52 11.69 -11.61
N TYR A 78 -1.80 11.39 -10.52
CA TYR A 78 -1.18 12.42 -9.66
C TYR A 78 -0.14 13.26 -10.43
N HIS A 79 0.73 12.62 -11.21
CA HIS A 79 1.72 13.32 -12.04
C HIS A 79 1.06 14.17 -13.12
N LYS A 80 -0.04 13.72 -13.71
CA LYS A 80 -0.80 14.48 -14.71
C LYS A 80 -1.46 15.72 -14.10
N LYS A 81 -1.99 15.62 -12.88
CA LYS A 81 -2.56 16.75 -12.14
C LYS A 81 -1.47 17.78 -11.76
N ARG A 82 -0.35 17.31 -11.23
CA ARG A 82 0.84 18.13 -10.91
C ARG A 82 1.39 18.88 -12.13
N LYS A 83 1.49 18.21 -13.29
CA LYS A 83 1.94 18.86 -14.53
C LYS A 83 0.97 19.94 -15.00
N LYS A 84 -0.35 19.69 -14.94
CA LYS A 84 -1.36 20.69 -15.29
C LYS A 84 -1.28 21.95 -14.42
N GLU A 85 -1.11 21.79 -13.10
CA GLU A 85 -0.96 22.94 -12.20
C GLU A 85 0.33 23.73 -12.51
N LEU A 86 1.43 23.03 -12.82
CA LEU A 86 2.70 23.68 -13.18
C LEU A 86 2.62 24.45 -14.51
N GLU A 87 1.92 23.92 -15.52
CA GLU A 87 1.71 24.62 -16.79
C GLU A 87 0.80 25.83 -16.65
N LYS A 88 -0.21 25.76 -15.77
CA LYS A 88 -1.06 26.90 -15.43
C LYS A 88 -0.24 28.05 -14.84
N MET A 89 0.65 27.75 -13.89
CA MET A 89 1.55 28.74 -13.29
C MET A 89 2.51 29.35 -14.32
N LYS A 90 3.14 28.54 -15.17
CA LYS A 90 4.02 29.04 -16.24
C LYS A 90 3.31 29.93 -17.26
N ALA A 91 2.09 29.59 -17.65
CA ALA A 91 1.30 30.38 -18.61
C ALA A 91 0.81 31.70 -18.02
N THR A 92 0.67 31.78 -16.70
CA THR A 92 0.36 33.04 -16.00
C THR A 92 1.60 33.92 -15.92
N ASP A 93 2.77 33.39 -15.55
CA ASP A 93 4.04 34.15 -15.50
C ASP A 93 4.42 34.78 -16.85
N LEU A 94 4.30 34.02 -17.95
CA LEU A 94 4.58 34.49 -19.32
C LEU A 94 3.64 35.58 -19.84
N LYS A 95 2.54 35.88 -19.14
CA LYS A 95 1.61 36.95 -19.51
C LYS A 95 1.90 38.27 -18.78
N PHE A 96 2.83 38.26 -17.81
CA PHE A 96 3.19 39.44 -17.01
C PHE A 96 4.58 40.01 -17.35
N ASP A 97 5.24 39.49 -18.39
CA ASP A 97 6.45 40.03 -19.03
C ASP A 97 6.08 40.56 -20.44
#